data_AF-A0A9P9SB80-F1
#
_entry.id   AF-A0A9P9SB80-F1
#
_cell.length_a   1.000
_cell.length_b   1.000
_cell.length_c   1.000
_cell.angle_alpha   90.00
_cell.angle_beta   90.00
_cell.angle_gamma   90.00
#
_symmetry.space_group_name_H-M   'P 1'
#
loop_
_entity.id
_entity.type
_entity.pdbx_description
1 polymer ?
#
loop_
_entity_poly.entity_id
_entity_poly.type
_entity_poly.pdbx_seq_one_letter_code
_entity_poly.pdbx_strand_id
1 'polypeptide(L)'
;MQLINIIAPLFLLAPGLASPLIARAKAPGGPASAKVTVYSSYTCPSATATPPADGSAGVFATVTIAEATCAVLNLPFGGALTAVLTAPPKTGAGGCAILAHMDGNCVWRSGNEIHGFAFDGLATGNKVGCGNAPVRGYGAMELLCE
;
A
#
# COMPACT_ATOMS: atom_id res chain seq x y z
N MET A 1 -37.86 5.56 -41.47
CA MET A 1 -36.68 6.44 -41.59
C MET A 1 -36.83 7.59 -40.61
N GLN A 2 -36.13 7.57 -39.48
CA GLN A 2 -35.40 8.73 -38.97
C GLN A 2 -34.51 8.27 -37.81
N LEU A 3 -33.20 8.29 -38.06
CA LEU A 3 -32.15 8.17 -37.07
C LEU A 3 -32.13 9.44 -36.22
N ILE A 4 -32.01 9.28 -34.90
CA ILE A 4 -31.30 10.25 -34.07
C ILE A 4 -30.27 9.48 -33.25
N ASN A 5 -29.05 9.57 -33.77
CA ASN A 5 -27.79 9.41 -33.06
C ASN A 5 -27.76 10.44 -31.92
N ILE A 6 -27.69 9.99 -30.67
CA ILE A 6 -27.00 10.76 -29.62
C ILE A 6 -25.97 9.83 -29.01
N ILE A 7 -24.73 10.16 -29.36
CA ILE A 7 -23.48 9.69 -28.80
C ILE A 7 -23.52 9.97 -27.29
N ALA A 8 -23.70 8.93 -26.48
CA ALA A 8 -23.38 9.02 -25.06
C ALA A 8 -21.86 8.88 -24.92
N PRO A 9 -21.20 9.76 -24.15
CA PRO A 9 -19.75 9.78 -24.06
C PRO A 9 -19.26 8.52 -23.35
N LEU A 10 -18.26 7.93 -24.00
CA LEU A 10 -17.21 7.06 -23.50
C LEU A 10 -16.93 7.28 -22.00
N PHE A 11 -17.58 6.48 -21.14
CA PHE A 11 -17.23 6.38 -19.73
C PHE A 11 -16.02 5.43 -19.62
N LEU A 12 -14.83 5.94 -19.92
CA LEU A 12 -13.57 5.31 -19.51
C LEU A 12 -13.39 5.50 -18.00
N LEU A 13 -14.20 4.81 -17.20
CA LEU A 13 -13.80 4.43 -15.86
C LEU A 13 -12.89 3.22 -16.04
N ALA A 14 -11.57 3.42 -16.02
CA ALA A 14 -10.73 2.40 -15.45
C ALA A 14 -10.88 2.55 -13.93
N PRO A 15 -11.69 1.73 -13.24
CA PRO A 15 -11.52 1.63 -11.81
C PRO A 15 -10.13 1.02 -11.63
N GLY A 16 -9.18 1.79 -11.09
CA GLY A 16 -8.15 1.17 -10.29
C GLY A 16 -8.91 0.29 -9.30
N LEU A 17 -8.78 -1.03 -9.45
CA LEU A 17 -9.52 -1.99 -8.62
C LEU A 17 -9.28 -1.58 -7.17
N ALA A 18 -10.35 -1.13 -6.49
CA ALA A 18 -10.27 -0.81 -5.08
C ALA A 18 -9.75 -2.09 -4.39
N SER A 19 -8.56 -2.02 -3.80
CA SER A 19 -7.98 -3.15 -3.09
C SER A 19 -8.95 -3.55 -1.99
N PRO A 20 -9.44 -4.80 -1.96
CA PRO A 20 -10.41 -5.18 -0.95
C PRO A 20 -9.73 -5.12 0.41
N LEU A 21 -10.38 -4.40 1.33
CA LEU A 21 -9.94 -4.27 2.72
C LEU A 21 -10.70 -5.29 3.56
N ILE A 22 -9.96 -6.16 4.25
CA ILE A 22 -10.50 -7.21 5.10
C ILE A 22 -10.21 -6.82 6.56
N ALA A 23 -11.24 -6.78 7.40
CA ALA A 23 -11.08 -6.50 8.83
C ALA A 23 -10.25 -7.61 9.52
N ARG A 24 -9.48 -7.22 10.54
CA ARG A 24 -8.61 -8.09 11.33
C ARG A 24 -8.89 -7.94 12.82
N ALA A 25 -8.24 -8.79 13.61
CA ALA A 25 -8.24 -8.68 15.07
C ALA A 25 -7.69 -7.32 15.52
N LYS A 26 -7.97 -6.96 16.78
CA LYS A 26 -7.70 -5.62 17.34
C LYS A 26 -6.26 -5.17 17.13
N ALA A 27 -6.13 -3.92 16.69
CA ALA A 27 -4.87 -3.20 16.55
C ALA A 27 -4.14 -3.04 17.90
N PRO A 28 -2.88 -3.50 18.03
CA PRO A 28 -2.09 -3.31 19.23
C PRO A 28 -1.67 -1.85 19.41
N GLY A 29 -1.40 -1.12 18.33
CA GLY A 29 -0.89 0.26 18.32
C GLY A 29 -1.95 1.35 18.38
N GLY A 30 -3.25 1.03 18.25
CA GLY A 30 -4.34 2.02 18.30
C GLY A 30 -4.91 2.34 16.92
N PRO A 31 -5.50 3.53 16.71
CA PRO A 31 -6.06 3.92 15.42
C PRO A 31 -5.01 4.60 14.53
N ALA A 32 -3.98 3.89 14.07
CA ALA A 32 -3.12 4.42 13.02
C ALA A 32 -3.71 4.16 11.62
N SER A 33 -3.36 5.01 10.66
CA SER A 33 -3.62 4.77 9.25
C SER A 33 -2.48 5.30 8.39
N ALA A 34 -2.26 4.67 7.24
CA ALA A 34 -1.24 5.07 6.29
C ALA A 34 -1.76 4.98 4.85
N LYS A 35 -1.38 5.96 4.03
CA LYS A 35 -1.55 5.89 2.58
C LYS A 35 -0.32 5.23 1.97
N VAL A 36 -0.52 4.06 1.37
CA VAL A 36 0.50 3.28 0.66
C VAL A 36 0.33 3.50 -0.83
N THR A 37 1.43 3.74 -1.53
CA THR A 37 1.50 3.83 -2.98
C THR A 37 2.47 2.79 -3.50
N VAL A 38 2.02 1.98 -4.46
CA VAL A 38 2.79 0.92 -5.10
C VAL A 38 3.10 1.33 -6.54
N TYR A 39 4.33 1.08 -6.96
CA TYR A 39 4.86 1.41 -8.28
C TYR A 39 5.27 0.13 -8.99
N SER A 40 4.83 -0.03 -10.24
CA SER A 40 5.15 -1.23 -11.06
C SER A 40 6.38 -1.04 -11.94
N SER A 41 6.80 0.20 -12.20
CA SER A 41 7.86 0.55 -13.14
C SER A 41 8.99 1.32 -12.47
N TYR A 42 9.24 1.04 -11.18
CA TYR A 42 10.28 1.70 -10.40
C TYR A 42 10.88 0.75 -9.36
N THR A 43 12.21 0.75 -9.28
CA THR A 43 12.98 0.12 -8.20
C THR A 43 13.67 1.21 -7.42
N CYS A 44 13.53 1.20 -6.10
CA CYS A 44 14.20 2.12 -5.20
C CYS A 44 15.72 1.96 -5.32
N PRO A 45 16.49 2.99 -5.71
CA PRO A 45 17.95 2.96 -5.70
C PRO A 45 18.52 3.07 -4.27
N SER A 46 17.74 3.59 -3.32
CA SER A 46 18.03 3.60 -1.90
C SER A 46 16.74 3.67 -1.08
N ALA A 47 16.81 3.37 0.22
CA ALA A 47 15.66 3.41 1.12
C ALA A 47 15.08 4.82 1.33
N THR A 48 15.82 5.87 0.97
CA THR A 48 15.41 7.28 1.08
C THR A 48 15.08 7.90 -0.28
N ALA A 49 15.20 7.13 -1.36
CA ALA A 49 14.91 7.62 -2.70
C ALA A 49 13.43 8.00 -2.82
N THR A 50 13.14 9.04 -3.58
CA THR A 50 11.75 9.42 -3.89
C THR A 50 11.44 8.97 -5.31
N PRO A 51 10.35 8.22 -5.54
CA PRO A 51 9.91 7.89 -6.90
C PRO A 51 9.70 9.15 -7.76
N PRO A 52 10.06 9.13 -9.04
CA PRO A 52 9.84 10.24 -9.96
C PRO A 52 8.38 10.72 -9.98
N ALA A 53 8.18 12.04 -9.90
CA ALA A 53 6.85 12.67 -9.91
C ALA A 53 6.30 12.92 -11.33
N ASP A 54 7.12 12.70 -12.37
CA ASP A 54 6.75 12.85 -13.78
C ASP A 54 5.90 11.68 -14.33
N GLY A 55 5.54 10.72 -13.46
CA GLY A 55 4.75 9.54 -13.82
C GLY A 55 5.57 8.36 -14.34
N SER A 56 6.88 8.54 -14.59
CA SER A 56 7.75 7.45 -15.09
C SER A 56 7.85 6.27 -14.13
N ALA A 57 7.60 6.49 -12.83
CA ALA A 57 7.57 5.43 -11.83
C ALA A 57 6.42 4.42 -12.02
N GLY A 58 5.36 4.78 -12.76
CA GLY A 58 4.21 3.92 -13.03
C GLY A 58 3.47 3.53 -11.74
N VAL A 59 2.66 4.44 -11.21
CA VAL A 59 1.80 4.15 -10.05
C VAL A 59 0.84 3.01 -10.42
N PHE A 60 0.99 1.88 -9.74
CA PHE A 60 0.15 0.71 -9.91
C PHE A 60 -1.11 0.82 -9.06
N ALA A 61 -0.96 1.23 -7.79
CA ALA A 61 -2.07 1.36 -6.87
C ALA A 61 -1.78 2.38 -5.77
N THR A 62 -2.83 2.92 -5.18
CA THR A 62 -2.77 3.67 -3.92
C THR A 62 -3.92 3.23 -3.02
N VAL A 63 -3.61 2.88 -1.78
CA VAL A 63 -4.57 2.41 -0.78
C VAL A 63 -4.29 3.06 0.57
N THR A 64 -5.35 3.44 1.28
CA THR A 64 -5.23 3.81 2.69
C THR A 64 -5.53 2.59 3.53
N ILE A 65 -4.55 2.18 4.34
CA ILE A 65 -4.64 1.02 5.23
C ILE A 65 -4.73 1.55 6.66
N ALA A 66 -5.79 1.19 7.37
CA ALA A 66 -5.88 1.41 8.80
C ALA A 66 -5.28 0.21 9.54
N GLU A 67 -4.79 0.42 10.77
CA GLU A 67 -4.50 -0.71 11.65
C GLU A 67 -5.74 -1.62 11.79
N ALA A 68 -5.51 -2.92 11.99
CA ALA A 68 -6.55 -3.96 11.97
C ALA A 68 -7.31 -4.08 10.62
N THR A 69 -6.71 -3.65 9.52
CA THR A 69 -7.20 -3.96 8.16
C THR A 69 -6.11 -4.60 7.32
N CYS A 70 -6.50 -5.53 6.46
CA CYS A 70 -5.65 -6.14 5.45
C CYS A 70 -6.07 -5.67 4.07
N ALA A 71 -5.17 -5.03 3.34
CA ALA A 71 -5.37 -4.69 1.95
C ALA A 71 -4.85 -5.82 1.06
N VAL A 72 -5.71 -6.46 0.28
CA VAL A 72 -5.25 -7.39 -0.77
C VAL A 72 -4.78 -6.55 -1.94
N LEU A 73 -3.48 -6.27 -1.94
CA LEU A 73 -2.82 -5.42 -2.91
C LEU A 73 -1.51 -6.07 -3.36
N ASN A 74 -1.35 -6.18 -4.67
CA ASN A 74 -0.15 -6.74 -5.26
C ASN A 74 1.00 -5.71 -5.28
N LEU A 75 2.14 -6.06 -4.67
CA LEU A 75 3.43 -5.43 -4.95
C LEU A 75 4.15 -6.29 -5.98
N PRO A 76 4.27 -5.85 -7.24
CA PRO A 76 4.95 -6.65 -8.26
C PRO A 76 6.43 -6.85 -7.91
N PHE A 77 6.98 -7.98 -8.35
CA PHE A 77 8.43 -8.19 -8.30
C PHE A 77 9.14 -7.13 -9.14
N GLY A 78 10.24 -6.57 -8.62
CA GLY A 78 10.91 -5.42 -9.24
C GLY A 78 10.13 -4.10 -9.13
N GLY A 79 9.03 -4.09 -8.39
CA GLY A 79 8.31 -2.88 -8.02
C GLY A 79 8.79 -2.28 -6.70
N ALA A 80 8.26 -1.09 -6.43
CA ALA A 80 8.56 -0.31 -5.25
C ALA A 80 7.29 0.10 -4.51
N LEU A 81 7.42 0.45 -3.24
CA LEU A 81 6.37 1.07 -2.45
C LEU A 81 6.89 2.25 -1.66
N THR A 82 6.00 3.20 -1.43
CA THR A 82 6.17 4.29 -0.46
C THR A 82 4.93 4.36 0.40
N ALA A 83 5.04 4.83 1.63
CA ALA A 83 3.88 5.04 2.48
C ALA A 83 4.01 6.32 3.30
N VAL A 84 2.88 6.90 3.66
CA VAL A 84 2.82 8.09 4.52
C VAL A 84 1.76 7.86 5.59
N LEU A 85 2.11 8.05 6.86
CA LEU A 85 1.14 8.01 7.95
C LEU A 85 0.12 9.14 7.77
N THR A 86 -1.15 8.78 7.74
CA THR A 86 -2.29 9.69 7.66
C THR A 86 -2.96 9.91 9.01
N ALA A 87 -2.81 8.95 9.94
CA ALA A 87 -3.13 9.11 11.35
C ALA A 87 -2.07 8.41 12.21
N PRO A 88 -1.64 9.02 13.33
CA PRO A 88 -0.63 8.44 14.21
C PRO A 88 -1.22 7.28 15.03
N PRO A 89 -0.38 6.35 15.54
CA PRO A 89 -0.81 5.38 16.53
C PRO A 89 -1.13 6.06 17.87
N LYS A 90 -1.63 5.26 18.82
CA LYS A 90 -1.80 5.70 20.21
C LYS A 90 -0.47 6.15 20.80
N THR A 91 -0.53 7.08 21.76
CA THR A 91 0.66 7.51 22.50
C THR A 91 1.34 6.33 23.18
N GLY A 92 2.67 6.25 23.05
CA GLY A 92 3.48 5.19 23.64
C GLY A 92 3.73 3.98 22.75
N ALA A 93 3.23 3.98 21.49
CA ALA A 93 3.71 3.03 20.50
C ALA A 93 5.23 3.22 20.28
N GLY A 94 5.97 2.12 20.20
CA GLY A 94 7.39 2.05 19.88
C GLY A 94 7.70 2.09 18.38
N GLY A 95 6.76 1.76 17.50
CA GLY A 95 7.00 1.76 16.05
C GLY A 95 5.75 1.54 15.19
N CYS A 96 5.86 1.87 13.90
CA CYS A 96 4.89 1.50 12.86
C CYS A 96 5.63 0.97 11.63
N ALA A 97 5.03 0.01 10.94
CA ALA A 97 5.52 -0.50 9.67
C ALA A 97 4.38 -0.94 8.74
N ILE A 98 4.61 -0.84 7.44
CA ILE A 98 3.82 -1.58 6.46
C ILE A 98 4.38 -3.00 6.37
N LEU A 99 3.53 -3.99 6.61
CA LEU A 99 3.87 -5.39 6.48
C LEU A 99 3.29 -5.92 5.17
N ALA A 100 4.16 -6.30 4.24
CA ALA A 100 3.77 -6.96 3.00
C ALA A 100 3.80 -8.48 3.18
N HIS A 101 2.73 -9.14 2.76
CA HIS A 101 2.53 -10.59 2.84
C HIS A 101 2.57 -11.20 1.45
N MET A 102 3.30 -12.30 1.28
CA MET A 102 3.51 -12.89 -0.03
C MET A 102 2.23 -13.47 -0.64
N ASP A 103 1.31 -13.95 0.18
CA ASP A 103 0.00 -14.41 -0.25
C ASP A 103 -1.01 -13.24 -0.33
N GLY A 104 -2.17 -13.48 -0.96
CA GLY A 104 -3.29 -12.55 -1.00
C GLY A 104 -4.06 -12.38 0.33
N ASN A 105 -3.39 -12.55 1.48
CA ASN A 105 -3.97 -12.40 2.80
C ASN A 105 -2.90 -12.03 3.83
N CYS A 106 -3.32 -11.36 4.91
CA CYS A 106 -2.41 -10.90 5.96
C CYS A 106 -2.32 -11.89 7.15
N VAL A 107 -2.47 -13.20 6.91
CA VAL A 107 -2.42 -14.21 7.97
C VAL A 107 -1.01 -14.80 8.05
N TRP A 108 -0.41 -14.75 9.24
CA TRP A 108 0.86 -15.45 9.48
C TRP A 108 0.65 -16.97 9.41
N ARG A 109 1.37 -17.61 8.49
CA ARG A 109 1.42 -19.06 8.33
C ARG A 109 2.70 -19.45 7.62
N SER A 110 3.08 -20.72 7.74
CA SER A 110 4.19 -21.26 6.96
C SER A 110 3.97 -21.03 5.46
N GLY A 111 4.95 -20.43 4.78
CA GLY A 111 4.88 -20.07 3.35
C GLY A 111 4.38 -18.65 3.04
N ASN A 112 3.70 -17.98 3.97
CA ASN A 112 3.33 -16.56 3.83
C ASN A 112 4.39 -15.68 4.50
N GLU A 113 5.54 -15.54 3.83
CA GLU A 113 6.62 -14.68 4.30
C GLU A 113 6.15 -13.22 4.41
N ILE A 114 6.61 -12.53 5.46
CA ILE A 114 6.31 -11.13 5.71
C ILE A 114 7.57 -10.30 5.51
N HIS A 115 7.42 -9.15 4.86
CA HIS A 115 8.45 -8.13 4.82
C HIS A 115 7.93 -6.82 5.39
N GLY A 116 8.68 -6.25 6.33
CA GLY A 116 8.32 -5.01 7.01
C GLY A 116 9.06 -3.80 6.45
N PHE A 117 8.33 -2.72 6.22
CA PHE A 117 8.87 -1.42 5.83
C PHE A 117 8.54 -0.41 6.93
N ALA A 118 9.55 -0.06 7.73
CA ALA A 118 9.38 0.82 8.87
C ALA A 118 9.18 2.28 8.45
N PHE A 119 8.33 3.00 9.19
CA PHE A 119 8.23 4.45 9.09
C PHE A 119 9.42 5.13 9.80
N ASP A 120 9.81 6.31 9.33
CA ASP A 120 10.84 7.17 9.94
C ASP A 120 10.37 7.87 11.25
N GLY A 121 9.15 7.58 11.70
CA GLY A 121 8.62 7.90 13.01
C GLY A 121 7.10 7.70 13.05
N LEU A 122 6.44 8.31 14.05
CA LEU A 122 5.03 8.02 14.36
C LEU A 122 4.06 9.20 14.17
N ALA A 123 4.52 10.35 13.70
CA ALA A 123 3.66 11.49 13.45
C ALA A 123 2.96 11.39 12.08
N THR A 124 1.81 12.04 11.92
CA THR A 124 1.20 12.23 10.59
C THR A 124 2.20 12.88 9.65
N GLY A 125 2.33 12.33 8.43
CA GLY A 125 3.28 12.81 7.42
C GLY A 125 4.60 12.05 7.38
N ASN A 126 4.93 11.30 8.45
CA ASN A 126 6.09 10.42 8.49
C ASN A 126 5.95 9.30 7.47
N LYS A 127 7.09 8.80 6.98
CA LYS A 127 7.16 8.06 5.73
C LYS A 127 7.87 6.73 5.87
N VAL A 128 7.40 5.77 5.08
CA VAL A 128 8.28 4.75 4.53
C VAL A 128 8.92 5.39 3.30
N GLY A 129 10.24 5.57 3.32
CA GLY A 129 10.98 6.26 2.26
C GLY A 129 10.78 5.62 0.88
N CYS A 130 11.40 4.47 0.63
CA CYS A 130 11.14 3.63 -0.54
C CYS A 130 11.54 2.18 -0.26
N GLY A 131 10.58 1.27 -0.43
CA GLY A 131 10.76 -0.17 -0.23
C GLY A 131 10.67 -0.95 -1.53
N ASN A 132 11.65 -1.80 -1.81
CA ASN A 132 11.59 -2.77 -2.92
C ASN A 132 10.93 -4.07 -2.46
N ALA A 133 10.32 -4.81 -3.38
CA ALA A 133 10.02 -6.23 -3.16
C ALA A 133 11.31 -7.07 -3.20
N PRO A 134 11.80 -7.62 -2.06
CA PRO A 134 13.16 -8.18 -2.00
C PRO A 134 13.34 -9.54 -2.68
N VAL A 135 12.28 -10.36 -2.84
CA VAL A 135 12.42 -11.76 -3.28
C VAL A 135 11.42 -12.19 -4.36
N ARG A 136 10.16 -11.80 -4.21
CA ARG A 136 9.06 -12.06 -5.16
C ARG A 136 7.96 -11.01 -4.99
N GLY A 137 6.90 -11.10 -5.78
CA GLY A 137 5.72 -10.25 -5.58
C GLY A 137 5.01 -10.56 -4.26
N TYR A 138 4.33 -9.57 -3.69
CA TYR A 138 3.50 -9.70 -2.49
C TYR A 138 2.04 -9.52 -2.84
N GLY A 139 1.14 -10.25 -2.20
CA GLY A 139 -0.29 -10.25 -2.51
C GLY A 139 -1.17 -9.44 -1.54
N ALA A 140 -0.65 -9.10 -0.36
CA ALA A 140 -1.39 -8.30 0.61
C ALA A 140 -0.48 -7.41 1.46
N MET A 141 -1.06 -6.39 2.09
CA MET A 141 -0.38 -5.45 2.96
C MET A 141 -1.24 -5.10 4.17
N GLU A 142 -0.61 -4.87 5.31
CA GLU A 142 -1.24 -4.29 6.49
C GLU A 142 -0.36 -3.22 7.14
N LEU A 143 -0.99 -2.35 7.92
CA LEU A 143 -0.29 -1.44 8.83
C LEU A 143 -0.27 -2.10 10.21
N LEU A 144 0.92 -2.25 10.77
CA LEU A 144 1.11 -2.67 12.16
C LEU A 144 1.85 -1.57 12.92
N CYS A 145 1.30 -1.16 14.06
CA CYS A 145 1.98 -0.32 15.03
C CYS A 145 1.96 -1.01 16.39
N GLU A 146 3.04 -0.91 17.16
CA GLU A 146 3.17 -1.48 18.52
C GLU A 146 3.87 -0.49 19.42
#